data_AF-A0A9E5EAW9-F1
#
_entry.id   AF-A0A9E5EAW9-F1
#
_cell.length_a   1.000
_cell.length_b   1.000
_cell.length_c   1.000
_cell.angle_alpha   90.00
_cell.angle_beta   90.00
_cell.angle_gamma   90.00
#
_symmetry.space_group_name_H-M   'P 1'
#
loop_
_entity.id
_entity.type
_entity.pdbx_description
1 polymer ?
#
loop_
_entity_poly.entity_id
_entity_poly.type
_entity_poly.pdbx_seq_one_letter_code
_entity_poly.pdbx_strand_id
1 'polypeptide(L)'
;MTMTDTAPPAATRWTAQWRELYNEVIDTGLCTGCAGCVVTCPHDVIGYEHVEGKYKPFHLEESLGLDNCIHGFGEEGGCTTCTRACPRFRQWEPAADKHLFGRVRNPDEMAGVWRQLLLTRASDSVQHEKGQDGGFVTAMLAWLLDNDYIEGALVSGVEDDDAWKARPQLVRTKEEVLATAGSRYTYCANPLALRDAKEAGLSRLALVGMGCQTSSPPVMWDRKAGKVSKPFLFNIGLLCSKTFDDAIFPELFE
;
A
#
# COMPACT_ATOMS: atom_id res chain seq x y z
N MET A 1 2.39 24.63 44.90
CA MET A 1 2.39 25.20 43.54
C MET A 1 2.04 24.07 42.59
N THR A 2 0.79 24.05 42.12
CA THR A 2 0.30 23.08 41.15
C THR A 2 0.91 23.44 39.80
N MET A 3 1.80 22.59 39.29
CA MET A 3 2.33 22.71 37.94
C MET A 3 1.15 22.48 36.98
N THR A 4 0.66 23.54 36.37
CA THR A 4 -0.29 23.44 35.27
C THR A 4 0.47 22.85 34.08
N ASP A 5 0.16 21.59 33.78
CA ASP A 5 0.59 20.91 32.58
C ASP A 5 0.14 21.76 31.37
N THR A 6 1.09 22.36 30.67
CA THR A 6 0.81 23.10 29.45
C THR A 6 0.24 22.13 28.42
N ALA A 7 -0.98 22.38 27.98
CA ALA A 7 -1.63 21.58 26.94
C ALA A 7 -0.67 21.40 25.74
N PRO A 8 -0.59 20.19 25.16
CA PRO A 8 0.30 19.95 24.04
C PRO A 8 -0.01 20.92 22.90
N PRO A 9 1.01 21.41 22.17
CA PRO A 9 0.82 22.36 21.09
C PRO A 9 -0.21 21.82 20.09
N ALA A 10 -1.14 22.70 19.68
CA ALA A 10 -2.18 22.34 18.72
C ALA A 10 -1.54 21.78 17.45
N ALA A 11 -2.00 20.60 17.01
CA ALA A 11 -1.48 19.97 15.81
C ALA A 11 -1.68 20.91 14.60
N THR A 12 -0.58 21.25 13.92
CA THR A 12 -0.62 22.09 12.73
C THR A 12 -1.53 21.46 11.67
N ARG A 13 -2.45 22.26 11.12
CA ARG A 13 -3.35 21.81 10.06
C ARG A 13 -2.55 21.35 8.84
N TRP A 14 -2.82 20.16 8.34
CA TRP A 14 -2.20 19.64 7.13
C TRP A 14 -2.71 20.37 5.89
N THR A 15 -1.82 21.03 5.17
CA THR A 15 -2.13 21.87 3.99
C THR A 15 -1.53 21.38 2.68
N ALA A 16 -0.62 20.40 2.71
CA ALA A 16 0.05 19.90 1.50
C ALA A 16 -0.94 19.16 0.57
N GLN A 17 -0.87 19.46 -0.71
CA GLN A 17 -1.73 19.02 -1.79
C GLN A 17 -0.93 18.27 -2.86
N TRP A 18 -1.55 17.98 -4.01
CA TRP A 18 -0.89 17.31 -5.13
C TRP A 18 0.40 17.99 -5.56
N ARG A 19 0.44 19.34 -5.58
CA ARG A 19 1.63 20.10 -5.96
C ARG A 19 2.87 19.72 -5.16
N GLU A 20 2.75 19.63 -3.85
CA GLU A 20 3.85 19.21 -3.00
C GLU A 20 4.17 17.72 -3.19
N LEU A 21 3.16 16.87 -3.41
CA LEU A 21 3.40 15.45 -3.70
C LEU A 21 4.18 15.27 -5.01
N TYR A 22 3.79 15.99 -6.06
CA TYR A 22 4.41 15.91 -7.37
C TYR A 22 5.87 16.38 -7.30
N ASN A 23 6.08 17.60 -6.80
CA ASN A 23 7.40 18.21 -6.74
C ASN A 23 8.35 17.52 -5.74
N GLU A 24 7.87 17.06 -4.58
CA GLU A 24 8.74 16.47 -3.56
C GLU A 24 8.96 14.97 -3.74
N VAL A 25 8.04 14.25 -4.40
CA VAL A 25 8.07 12.77 -4.46
C VAL A 25 8.08 12.21 -5.88
N ILE A 26 7.25 12.72 -6.78
CA ILE A 26 7.10 12.13 -8.12
C ILE A 26 8.27 12.57 -9.01
N ASP A 27 8.52 13.87 -9.10
CA ASP A 27 9.54 14.47 -9.96
C ASP A 27 10.97 14.16 -9.46
N THR A 28 11.16 14.10 -8.15
CA THR A 28 12.44 13.74 -7.51
C THR A 28 12.77 12.24 -7.59
N GLY A 29 11.86 11.40 -8.09
CA GLY A 29 12.07 9.96 -8.21
C GLY A 29 11.91 9.16 -6.91
N LEU A 30 11.39 9.75 -5.83
CA LEU A 30 11.10 9.04 -4.57
C LEU A 30 9.84 8.15 -4.65
N CYS A 31 8.98 8.37 -5.65
CA CYS A 31 7.77 7.58 -5.86
C CYS A 31 8.10 6.12 -6.17
N THR A 32 7.55 5.19 -5.37
CA THR A 32 7.75 3.75 -5.54
C THR A 32 6.58 3.04 -6.21
N GLY A 33 5.67 3.75 -6.88
CA GLY A 33 4.53 3.13 -7.58
C GLY A 33 3.53 2.38 -6.69
N CYS A 34 3.37 2.73 -5.40
CA CYS A 34 2.51 1.96 -4.49
C CYS A 34 0.99 2.19 -4.67
N ALA A 35 0.59 3.15 -5.53
CA ALA A 35 -0.79 3.57 -5.78
C ALA A 35 -1.60 4.05 -4.55
N GLY A 36 -0.98 4.32 -3.40
CA GLY A 36 -1.68 4.86 -2.22
C GLY A 36 -2.40 6.19 -2.49
N CYS A 37 -1.79 7.09 -3.27
CA CYS A 37 -2.41 8.36 -3.67
C CYS A 37 -3.58 8.18 -4.65
N VAL A 38 -3.54 7.12 -5.47
CA VAL A 38 -4.57 6.80 -6.47
C VAL A 38 -5.83 6.33 -5.73
N VAL A 39 -5.70 5.29 -4.92
CA VAL A 39 -6.85 4.64 -4.25
C VAL A 39 -7.53 5.51 -3.19
N THR A 40 -6.81 6.53 -2.70
CA THR A 40 -7.34 7.47 -1.72
C THR A 40 -8.02 8.68 -2.33
N CYS A 41 -7.82 8.94 -3.62
CA CYS A 41 -8.36 10.12 -4.27
C CYS A 41 -9.88 10.10 -4.18
N PRO A 42 -10.53 11.08 -3.52
CA PRO A 42 -11.99 11.09 -3.41
C PRO A 42 -12.69 11.64 -4.67
N HIS A 43 -11.91 12.10 -5.65
CA HIS A 43 -12.41 12.72 -6.88
C HIS A 43 -12.10 11.86 -8.11
N ASP A 44 -11.41 10.74 -7.95
CA ASP A 44 -11.04 9.82 -9.05
C ASP A 44 -10.31 10.50 -10.22
N VAL A 45 -9.49 11.53 -9.93
CA VAL A 45 -8.72 12.29 -10.93
C VAL A 45 -7.25 11.91 -11.05
N ILE A 46 -6.79 10.94 -10.25
CA ILE A 46 -5.41 10.43 -10.27
C ILE A 46 -5.43 9.05 -10.92
N GLY A 47 -4.77 8.92 -12.06
CA GLY A 47 -4.59 7.68 -12.81
C GLY A 47 -3.34 6.92 -12.40
N TYR A 48 -3.27 5.67 -12.85
CA TYR A 48 -2.10 4.80 -12.73
C TYR A 48 -2.13 3.81 -13.90
N GLU A 49 -1.03 3.72 -14.64
CA GLU A 49 -0.88 2.73 -15.69
C GLU A 49 0.03 1.62 -15.18
N HIS A 50 -0.52 0.41 -15.08
CA HIS A 50 0.22 -0.77 -14.62
C HIS A 50 0.97 -1.43 -15.80
N VAL A 51 1.82 -0.64 -16.45
CA VAL A 51 2.64 -1.07 -17.59
C VAL A 51 4.06 -0.55 -17.43
N GLU A 52 4.99 -1.25 -18.07
CA GLU A 52 6.41 -0.93 -18.06
C GLU A 52 6.69 0.55 -18.33
N GLY A 53 7.58 1.15 -17.54
CA GLY A 53 7.94 2.57 -17.63
C GLY A 53 6.90 3.56 -17.08
N LYS A 54 5.69 3.11 -16.68
CA LYS A 54 4.58 3.99 -16.27
C LYS A 54 4.04 3.75 -14.86
N TYR A 55 4.76 3.03 -14.00
CA TYR A 55 4.39 2.75 -12.59
C TYR A 55 4.39 3.98 -11.66
N LYS A 56 3.81 5.10 -12.10
CA LYS A 56 3.71 6.39 -11.40
C LYS A 56 2.30 6.97 -11.55
N PRO A 57 1.80 7.68 -10.53
CA PRO A 57 0.51 8.34 -10.61
C PRO A 57 0.58 9.58 -11.52
N PHE A 58 -0.51 9.89 -12.21
CA PHE A 58 -0.66 11.07 -13.07
C PHE A 58 -2.08 11.61 -13.01
N HIS A 59 -2.34 12.83 -13.50
CA HIS A 59 -3.71 13.34 -13.59
C HIS A 59 -4.44 12.80 -14.82
N LEU A 60 -5.70 12.38 -14.63
CA LEU A 60 -6.57 11.93 -15.72
C LEU A 60 -7.19 13.10 -16.50
N GLU A 61 -7.36 14.25 -15.85
CA GLU A 61 -7.93 15.46 -16.44
C GLU A 61 -6.82 16.37 -16.96
N GLU A 62 -6.85 16.71 -18.25
CA GLU A 62 -5.87 17.60 -18.88
C GLU A 62 -5.83 18.99 -18.23
N SER A 63 -6.98 19.49 -17.75
CA SER A 63 -7.11 20.78 -17.06
C SER A 63 -6.32 20.89 -15.76
N LEU A 64 -5.93 19.77 -15.14
CA LEU A 64 -5.12 19.74 -13.92
C LEU A 64 -3.62 19.92 -14.23
N GLY A 65 -3.20 19.70 -15.48
CA GLY A 65 -1.79 19.69 -15.84
C GLY A 65 -1.00 18.65 -15.04
N LEU A 66 0.31 18.89 -14.86
CA LEU A 66 1.20 17.94 -14.22
C LEU A 66 1.19 18.04 -12.69
N ASP A 67 1.21 19.26 -12.16
CA ASP A 67 1.63 19.54 -10.78
C ASP A 67 0.59 20.30 -9.95
N ASN A 68 -0.64 20.49 -10.43
CA ASN A 68 -1.67 21.18 -9.65
C ASN A 68 -3.01 20.46 -9.66
N CYS A 69 -3.70 20.41 -8.52
CA CYS A 69 -5.03 19.83 -8.42
C CYS A 69 -6.01 20.88 -7.91
N ILE A 70 -7.16 21.04 -8.56
CA ILE A 70 -8.16 22.05 -8.18
C ILE A 70 -9.37 21.49 -7.43
N HIS A 71 -9.35 20.18 -7.10
CA HIS A 71 -10.47 19.48 -6.47
C HIS A 71 -10.43 19.60 -4.94
N GLY A 72 -10.63 20.81 -4.40
CA GLY A 72 -10.53 21.08 -2.97
C GLY A 72 -11.06 22.46 -2.58
N PHE A 73 -10.47 23.08 -1.55
CA PHE A 73 -10.95 24.36 -0.99
C PHE A 73 -9.84 25.42 -1.02
N GLY A 74 -10.17 26.63 -1.48
CA GLY A 74 -9.26 27.79 -1.56
C GLY A 74 -9.02 28.27 -2.99
N GLU A 75 -8.33 29.40 -3.14
CA GLU A 75 -8.07 30.08 -4.42
C GLU A 75 -7.16 29.27 -5.37
N GLU A 76 -6.38 28.32 -4.82
CA GLU A 76 -5.58 27.31 -5.54
C GLU A 76 -5.99 25.88 -5.13
N GLY A 77 -7.21 25.71 -4.61
CA GLY A 77 -7.52 24.70 -3.60
C GLY A 77 -7.56 23.26 -4.11
N GLY A 78 -6.46 22.52 -4.08
CA GLY A 78 -6.46 21.07 -4.12
C GLY A 78 -6.87 20.43 -2.78
N CYS A 79 -7.39 19.20 -2.82
CA CYS A 79 -7.52 18.42 -1.60
C CYS A 79 -6.14 17.99 -1.06
N THR A 80 -6.12 17.38 0.13
CA THR A 80 -4.87 16.95 0.80
C THR A 80 -4.71 15.44 0.90
N THR A 81 -5.61 14.67 0.29
CA THR A 81 -5.71 13.24 0.58
C THR A 81 -4.52 12.46 0.02
N CYS A 82 -4.04 12.80 -1.17
CA CYS A 82 -2.92 12.13 -1.82
C CYS A 82 -1.59 12.25 -1.03
N THR A 83 -1.28 13.42 -0.47
CA THR A 83 -0.10 13.62 0.40
C THR A 83 -0.26 12.90 1.73
N ARG A 84 -1.48 12.84 2.27
CA ARG A 84 -1.79 12.11 3.49
C ARG A 84 -1.69 10.59 3.33
N ALA A 85 -1.88 10.09 2.12
CA ALA A 85 -1.73 8.67 1.81
C ALA A 85 -0.29 8.27 1.47
N CYS A 86 0.51 9.16 0.89
CA CYS A 86 1.81 8.78 0.36
C CYS A 86 2.83 8.48 1.49
N PRO A 87 3.34 7.23 1.59
CA PRO A 87 4.35 6.85 2.56
C PRO A 87 5.77 7.18 2.07
N ARG A 88 5.91 8.09 1.11
CA ARG A 88 7.17 8.68 0.67
C ARG A 88 7.17 10.20 0.81
N PHE A 89 6.02 10.79 1.12
CA PHE A 89 5.89 12.22 1.34
C PHE A 89 6.29 12.54 2.79
N ARG A 90 7.41 13.26 2.95
CA ARG A 90 7.94 13.75 4.24
C ARG A 90 8.06 12.62 5.29
N GLN A 91 7.85 12.94 6.57
CA GLN A 91 8.01 12.01 7.68
C GLN A 91 6.86 10.99 7.71
N TRP A 92 7.09 9.79 7.19
CA TRP A 92 6.11 8.70 7.14
C TRP A 92 6.40 7.60 8.16
N GLU A 93 7.67 7.26 8.42
CA GLU A 93 8.01 6.18 9.38
C GLU A 93 7.55 6.52 10.80
N PRO A 94 7.83 7.72 11.37
CA PRO A 94 7.33 8.05 12.69
C PRO A 94 5.80 8.14 12.75
N ALA A 95 5.15 8.47 11.64
CA ALA A 95 3.69 8.53 11.55
C ALA A 95 3.08 7.11 11.61
N ALA A 96 3.64 6.17 10.84
CA ALA A 96 3.24 4.77 10.87
C ALA A 96 3.49 4.14 12.25
N ASP A 97 4.67 4.37 12.83
CA ASP A 97 5.05 3.82 14.14
C ASP A 97 4.12 4.31 15.26
N LYS A 98 3.85 5.62 15.30
CA LYS A 98 2.93 6.21 16.29
C LYS A 98 1.53 5.64 16.16
N HIS A 99 1.02 5.46 14.94
CA HIS A 99 -0.31 4.89 14.74
C HIS A 99 -0.39 3.41 15.17
N LEU A 100 0.60 2.60 14.78
CA LEU A 100 0.59 1.16 15.03
C LEU A 100 0.98 0.78 16.46
N PHE A 101 1.91 1.52 17.06
CA PHE A 101 2.58 1.13 18.31
C PHE A 101 2.52 2.19 19.41
N GLY A 102 1.96 3.38 19.14
CA GLY A 102 1.87 4.47 20.12
C GLY A 102 3.20 5.14 20.46
N ARG A 103 4.30 4.75 19.80
CA ARG A 103 5.65 5.30 19.99
C ARG A 103 6.43 5.22 18.69
N VAL A 104 7.54 5.94 18.62
CA VAL A 104 8.53 5.78 17.54
C VAL A 104 9.53 4.68 17.93
N ARG A 105 10.08 3.98 16.94
CA ARG A 105 11.17 3.02 17.16
C ARG A 105 12.45 3.70 17.70
N ASN A 106 13.19 3.00 18.55
CA ASN A 106 14.51 3.42 19.01
C ASN A 106 15.58 3.17 17.92
N PRO A 107 16.75 3.86 17.98
CA PRO A 107 17.81 3.68 16.98
C PRO A 107 18.35 2.24 16.86
N ASP A 108 18.27 1.43 17.91
CA ASP A 108 18.70 0.03 17.96
C ASP A 108 17.62 -0.97 17.49
N GLU A 109 16.38 -0.53 17.27
CA GLU A 109 15.28 -1.34 16.75
C GLU A 109 15.31 -1.43 15.22
N MET A 110 16.41 -1.99 14.68
CA MET A 110 16.67 -2.04 13.24
C MET A 110 15.60 -2.82 12.44
N ALA A 111 14.96 -3.81 13.07
CA ALA A 111 13.88 -4.60 12.48
C ALA A 111 12.48 -3.97 12.69
N GLY A 112 12.42 -2.75 13.24
CA GLY A 112 11.18 -2.09 13.65
C GLY A 112 10.66 -2.58 15.00
N VAL A 113 9.48 -2.07 15.39
CA VAL A 113 8.80 -2.46 16.63
C VAL A 113 8.03 -3.76 16.41
N TRP A 114 8.31 -4.79 17.21
CA TRP A 114 7.65 -6.09 17.11
C TRP A 114 7.30 -6.65 18.49
N ARG A 115 6.29 -7.53 18.55
CA ARG A 115 5.90 -8.24 19.77
C ARG A 115 6.45 -9.66 19.81
N GLN A 116 6.47 -10.35 18.68
CA GLN A 116 7.03 -11.69 18.53
C GLN A 116 7.79 -11.79 17.21
N LEU A 117 8.92 -12.51 17.22
CA LEU A 117 9.68 -12.88 16.04
C LEU A 117 9.75 -14.40 16.01
N LEU A 118 9.18 -15.01 14.98
CA LEU A 118 8.98 -16.45 14.88
C LEU A 118 9.51 -16.96 13.54
N LEU A 119 10.08 -18.16 13.54
CA LEU A 119 10.37 -18.92 12.33
C LEU A 119 9.22 -19.90 12.09
N THR A 120 8.52 -19.77 10.96
CA THR A 120 7.29 -20.53 10.68
C THR A 120 7.29 -21.08 9.26
N ARG A 121 6.47 -22.11 9.04
CA ARG A 121 6.06 -22.60 7.71
C ARG A 121 4.62 -23.11 7.77
N ALA A 122 3.95 -23.17 6.62
CA ALA A 122 2.66 -23.79 6.47
C ALA A 122 2.73 -25.29 6.86
N SER A 123 1.73 -25.75 7.59
CA SER A 123 1.58 -27.18 7.92
C SER A 123 0.99 -27.99 6.77
N ASP A 124 0.18 -27.34 5.92
CA ASP A 124 -0.34 -27.90 4.69
C ASP A 124 0.77 -27.96 3.62
N SER A 125 0.98 -29.13 3.03
CA SER A 125 2.08 -29.35 2.08
C SER A 125 1.89 -28.57 0.79
N VAL A 126 0.65 -28.43 0.30
CA VAL A 126 0.37 -27.70 -0.94
C VAL A 126 0.66 -26.20 -0.77
N GLN A 127 0.25 -25.62 0.36
CA GLN A 127 0.55 -24.22 0.68
C GLN A 127 2.05 -23.99 0.87
N HIS A 128 2.75 -24.94 1.50
CA HIS A 128 4.20 -24.88 1.68
C HIS A 128 4.94 -24.95 0.32
N GLU A 129 4.57 -25.90 -0.54
CA GLU A 129 5.22 -26.11 -1.84
C GLU A 129 4.95 -25.00 -2.85
N LYS A 130 3.74 -24.41 -2.85
CA LYS A 130 3.39 -23.30 -3.75
C LYS A 130 3.85 -21.93 -3.25
N GLY A 131 4.09 -21.79 -1.95
CA GLY A 131 4.61 -20.55 -1.38
C GLY A 131 6.03 -20.24 -1.88
N GLN A 132 6.43 -18.97 -1.83
CA GLN A 132 7.81 -18.60 -2.18
C GLN A 132 8.82 -19.21 -1.19
N ASP A 133 8.53 -19.03 0.10
CA ASP A 133 9.36 -19.51 1.20
C ASP A 133 8.58 -20.59 1.98
N GLY A 134 8.28 -20.34 3.27
CA GLY A 134 7.51 -21.26 4.09
C GLY A 134 6.01 -21.31 3.81
N GLY A 135 5.49 -20.63 2.77
CA GLY A 135 4.03 -20.59 2.48
C GLY A 135 3.16 -19.87 3.52
N PHE A 136 3.76 -19.09 4.42
CA PHE A 136 3.07 -18.48 5.56
C PHE A 136 1.91 -17.56 5.17
N VAL A 137 2.13 -16.64 4.22
CA VAL A 137 1.09 -15.67 3.82
C VAL A 137 -0.09 -16.37 3.15
N THR A 138 0.18 -17.34 2.26
CA THR A 138 -0.84 -18.17 1.63
C THR A 138 -1.67 -18.95 2.67
N ALA A 139 -1.00 -19.59 3.64
CA ALA A 139 -1.67 -20.31 4.72
C ALA A 139 -2.53 -19.40 5.59
N MET A 140 -2.01 -18.21 5.94
CA MET A 140 -2.72 -17.22 6.74
C MET A 140 -3.96 -16.69 6.00
N LEU A 141 -3.84 -16.30 4.73
CA LEU A 141 -4.98 -15.81 3.95
C LEU A 141 -6.07 -16.88 3.78
N ALA A 142 -5.68 -18.11 3.46
CA ALA A 142 -6.63 -19.23 3.37
C ALA A 142 -7.38 -19.44 4.69
N TRP A 143 -6.64 -19.44 5.81
CA TRP A 143 -7.26 -19.58 7.13
C TRP A 143 -8.20 -18.41 7.46
N LEU A 144 -7.82 -17.17 7.14
CA LEU A 144 -8.65 -15.99 7.38
C LEU A 144 -9.96 -16.01 6.58
N LEU A 145 -9.92 -16.50 5.33
CA LEU A 145 -11.11 -16.69 4.49
C LEU A 145 -12.00 -17.82 5.02
N ASP A 146 -11.42 -18.99 5.31
CA ASP A 146 -12.15 -20.17 5.81
C ASP A 146 -12.86 -19.90 7.16
N ASN A 147 -12.36 -18.93 7.93
CA ASN A 147 -12.90 -18.55 9.24
C ASN A 147 -13.66 -17.19 9.22
N ASP A 148 -13.99 -16.65 8.04
CA ASP A 148 -14.79 -15.41 7.86
C ASP A 148 -14.22 -14.16 8.56
N TYR A 149 -12.89 -14.11 8.76
CA TYR A 149 -12.21 -12.90 9.25
C TYR A 149 -12.06 -11.86 8.14
N ILE A 150 -11.97 -12.29 6.89
CA ILE A 150 -11.91 -11.44 5.70
C ILE A 150 -12.83 -12.00 4.61
N GLU A 151 -13.31 -11.12 3.73
CA GLU A 151 -14.12 -11.43 2.56
C GLU A 151 -13.28 -11.46 1.27
N GLY A 152 -12.07 -10.92 1.34
CA GLY A 152 -11.11 -10.92 0.23
C GLY A 152 -9.75 -10.36 0.63
N ALA A 153 -8.75 -10.61 -0.21
CA ALA A 153 -7.40 -10.11 -0.07
C ALA A 153 -6.94 -9.44 -1.37
N LEU A 154 -6.23 -8.32 -1.24
CA LEU A 154 -5.55 -7.64 -2.33
C LEU A 154 -4.13 -8.20 -2.40
N VAL A 155 -3.83 -8.86 -3.52
CA VAL A 155 -2.57 -9.59 -3.75
C VAL A 155 -2.01 -9.26 -5.13
N SER A 156 -0.81 -9.80 -5.41
CA SER A 156 -0.24 -9.80 -6.76
C SER A 156 -0.63 -11.10 -7.45
N GLY A 157 -1.42 -10.99 -8.52
CA GLY A 157 -1.64 -12.05 -9.49
C GLY A 157 -0.67 -11.96 -10.65
N VAL A 158 -0.97 -12.70 -11.72
CA VAL A 158 -0.29 -12.63 -13.02
C VAL A 158 -1.32 -12.38 -14.11
N GLU A 159 -0.88 -11.82 -15.24
CA GLU A 159 -1.72 -11.68 -16.43
C GLU A 159 -2.08 -13.06 -16.99
N ASP A 160 -3.26 -13.16 -17.64
CA ASP A 160 -3.76 -14.45 -18.14
C ASP A 160 -2.92 -14.96 -19.32
N ASP A 161 -2.30 -14.05 -20.07
CA ASP A 161 -1.45 -14.29 -21.24
C ASP A 161 0.06 -14.18 -20.95
N ASP A 162 0.45 -13.71 -19.77
CA ASP A 162 1.85 -13.59 -19.36
C ASP A 162 2.04 -13.90 -17.87
N ALA A 163 2.54 -15.11 -17.59
CA ALA A 163 2.80 -15.59 -16.23
C ALA A 163 3.90 -14.81 -15.49
N TRP A 164 4.65 -13.95 -16.18
CA TRP A 164 5.73 -13.16 -15.60
C TRP A 164 5.30 -11.73 -15.25
N LYS A 165 4.25 -11.22 -15.91
CA LYS A 165 3.70 -9.89 -15.64
C LYS A 165 2.75 -9.93 -14.46
N ALA A 166 3.16 -9.25 -13.40
CA ALA A 166 2.35 -9.14 -12.21
C ALA A 166 1.20 -8.16 -12.42
N ARG A 167 0.02 -8.47 -11.89
CA ARG A 167 -1.12 -7.54 -11.86
C ARG A 167 -1.77 -7.49 -10.47
N PRO A 168 -2.32 -6.33 -10.06
CA PRO A 168 -3.14 -6.25 -8.87
C PRO A 168 -4.36 -7.16 -9.01
N GLN A 169 -4.66 -7.96 -7.99
CA GLN A 169 -5.79 -8.87 -8.03
C GLN A 169 -6.49 -8.94 -6.67
N LEU A 170 -7.81 -8.89 -6.70
CA LEU A 170 -8.66 -9.28 -5.58
C LEU A 170 -8.86 -10.80 -5.62
N VAL A 171 -8.56 -11.47 -4.51
CA VAL A 171 -8.86 -12.89 -4.30
C VAL A 171 -9.86 -13.06 -3.15
N ARG A 172 -10.75 -14.04 -3.26
CA ARG A 172 -11.89 -14.28 -2.36
C ARG A 172 -12.04 -15.75 -1.98
N THR A 173 -11.28 -16.64 -2.59
CA THR A 173 -11.31 -18.09 -2.31
C THR A 173 -9.91 -18.62 -2.01
N LYS A 174 -9.84 -19.77 -1.35
CA LYS A 174 -8.57 -20.46 -1.08
C LYS A 174 -7.86 -20.86 -2.37
N GLU A 175 -8.61 -21.24 -3.39
CA GLU A 175 -8.12 -21.62 -4.71
C GLU A 175 -7.44 -20.42 -5.39
N GLU A 176 -8.07 -19.24 -5.34
CA GLU A 176 -7.50 -17.99 -5.87
C GLU A 176 -6.25 -17.55 -5.09
N VAL A 177 -6.26 -17.70 -3.75
CA VAL A 177 -5.08 -17.46 -2.91
C VAL A 177 -3.92 -18.38 -3.30
N LEU A 178 -4.20 -19.66 -3.57
CA LEU A 178 -3.18 -20.62 -4.01
C LEU A 178 -2.69 -20.34 -5.43
N ALA A 179 -3.56 -19.88 -6.33
CA ALA A 179 -3.20 -19.51 -7.70
C ALA A 179 -2.29 -18.27 -7.74
N THR A 180 -2.43 -17.40 -6.75
CA THR A 180 -1.62 -16.19 -6.58
C THR A 180 -0.46 -16.37 -5.59
N ALA A 181 -0.12 -17.60 -5.21
CA ALA A 181 1.07 -17.87 -4.39
C ALA A 181 2.38 -17.62 -5.18
N GLY A 182 3.48 -17.40 -4.45
CA GLY A 182 4.80 -17.11 -5.00
C GLY A 182 5.12 -15.62 -5.12
N SER A 183 6.40 -15.29 -5.21
CA SER A 183 6.87 -13.92 -5.40
C SER A 183 6.95 -13.57 -6.88
N ARG A 184 6.51 -12.35 -7.21
CA ARG A 184 6.78 -11.71 -8.48
C ARG A 184 7.72 -10.56 -8.20
N TYR A 185 8.81 -10.48 -8.95
CA TYR A 185 9.86 -9.50 -8.73
C TYR A 185 9.68 -8.22 -9.56
N THR A 186 8.65 -8.17 -10.41
CA THR A 186 8.22 -6.99 -11.14
C THR A 186 7.23 -6.13 -10.34
N TYR A 187 7.06 -4.88 -10.75
CA TYR A 187 6.14 -3.96 -10.09
C TYR A 187 4.71 -4.52 -10.08
N CYS A 188 4.04 -4.41 -8.93
CA CYS A 188 2.62 -4.72 -8.78
C CYS A 188 1.98 -3.80 -7.74
N ALA A 189 1.11 -2.89 -8.15
CA ALA A 189 0.44 -1.96 -7.25
C ALA A 189 -0.82 -2.59 -6.63
N ASN A 190 -0.66 -3.56 -5.74
CA ASN A 190 -1.75 -4.34 -5.12
C ASN A 190 -2.91 -3.48 -4.56
N PRO A 191 -2.68 -2.27 -3.98
CA PRO A 191 -3.78 -1.42 -3.53
C PRO A 191 -4.83 -1.11 -4.60
N LEU A 192 -4.49 -1.13 -5.90
CA LEU A 192 -5.44 -0.86 -6.99
C LEU A 192 -6.62 -1.85 -7.01
N ALA A 193 -6.42 -3.08 -6.54
CA ALA A 193 -7.49 -4.07 -6.40
C ALA A 193 -8.55 -3.70 -5.34
N LEU A 194 -8.35 -2.59 -4.60
CA LEU A 194 -9.39 -2.03 -3.73
C LEU A 194 -10.61 -1.56 -4.52
N ARG A 195 -10.44 -1.17 -5.79
CA ARG A 195 -11.56 -0.81 -6.67
C ARG A 195 -12.50 -2.00 -6.83
N ASP A 196 -11.96 -3.16 -7.23
CA ASP A 196 -12.74 -4.39 -7.42
C ASP A 196 -13.42 -4.82 -6.11
N ALA A 197 -12.72 -4.66 -4.98
CA ALA A 197 -13.28 -4.97 -3.66
C ALA A 197 -14.47 -4.07 -3.31
N LYS A 198 -14.39 -2.76 -3.62
CA LYS A 198 -15.49 -1.81 -3.43
C LYS A 198 -16.67 -2.12 -4.36
N GLU A 199 -16.40 -2.42 -5.63
CA GLU A 199 -17.43 -2.81 -6.61
C GLU A 199 -18.16 -4.10 -6.19
N ALA A 200 -17.43 -5.04 -5.59
CA ALA A 200 -17.99 -6.25 -4.99
C ALA A 200 -18.66 -6.04 -3.61
N GLY A 201 -18.66 -4.81 -3.07
CA GLY A 201 -19.30 -4.47 -1.79
C GLY A 201 -18.58 -5.02 -0.55
N LEU A 202 -17.30 -5.37 -0.66
CA LEU A 202 -16.54 -5.98 0.43
C LEU A 202 -16.04 -4.93 1.44
N SER A 203 -15.98 -5.32 2.71
CA SER A 203 -15.66 -4.41 3.82
C SER A 203 -14.67 -4.97 4.84
N ARG A 204 -14.37 -6.28 4.78
CA ARG A 204 -13.34 -6.94 5.59
C ARG A 204 -12.26 -7.48 4.67
N LEU A 205 -11.13 -6.79 4.57
CA LEU A 205 -10.09 -7.08 3.59
C LEU A 205 -8.74 -7.35 4.24
N ALA A 206 -7.91 -8.13 3.56
CA ALA A 206 -6.47 -8.15 3.77
C ALA A 206 -5.75 -7.39 2.64
N LEU A 207 -4.72 -6.61 2.97
CA LEU A 207 -3.75 -6.11 2.00
C LEU A 207 -2.46 -6.88 2.18
N VAL A 208 -2.00 -7.57 1.13
CA VAL A 208 -0.63 -8.10 1.07
C VAL A 208 0.18 -7.20 0.15
N GLY A 209 1.34 -6.74 0.61
CA GLY A 209 2.19 -5.90 -0.22
C GLY A 209 3.55 -5.62 0.38
N MET A 210 4.41 -4.99 -0.42
CA MET A 210 5.73 -4.55 0.00
C MET A 210 5.60 -3.40 1.00
N GLY A 211 6.70 -3.08 1.71
CA GLY A 211 6.70 -2.01 2.72
C GLY A 211 6.15 -0.67 2.21
N CYS A 212 6.38 -0.30 0.95
CA CYS A 212 5.81 0.93 0.39
C CYS A 212 4.27 0.91 0.28
N GLN A 213 3.64 -0.24 0.09
CA GLN A 213 2.18 -0.37 0.01
C GLN A 213 1.57 -0.49 1.40
N THR A 214 2.15 -1.33 2.26
CA THR A 214 1.61 -1.59 3.60
C THR A 214 1.90 -0.49 4.61
N SER A 215 2.83 0.42 4.30
CA SER A 215 3.00 1.66 5.08
C SER A 215 1.91 2.70 4.79
N SER A 216 1.20 2.58 3.66
CA SER A 216 0.18 3.56 3.26
C SER A 216 -1.03 3.59 4.22
N PRO A 217 -1.67 2.45 4.58
CA PRO A 217 -2.76 2.42 5.56
C PRO A 217 -2.46 3.08 6.92
N PRO A 218 -1.37 2.74 7.65
CA PRO A 218 -1.10 3.36 8.95
C PRO A 218 -0.75 4.84 8.82
N VAL A 219 -0.04 5.25 7.76
CA VAL A 219 0.25 6.65 7.46
C VAL A 219 -1.03 7.45 7.21
N MET A 220 -1.99 6.90 6.45
CA MET A 220 -3.30 7.52 6.26
C MET A 220 -4.03 7.75 7.58
N TRP A 221 -4.01 6.78 8.49
CA TRP A 221 -4.67 6.91 9.79
C TRP A 221 -4.07 8.01 10.66
N ASP A 222 -2.73 8.06 10.77
CA ASP A 222 -2.02 9.12 11.49
C ASP A 222 -2.36 10.51 10.92
N ARG A 223 -2.32 10.62 9.57
CA ARG A 223 -2.55 11.85 8.82
C ARG A 223 -4.03 12.18 8.57
N LYS A 224 -4.95 11.50 9.27
CA LYS A 224 -6.41 11.76 9.21
C LYS A 224 -7.02 11.61 7.81
N ALA A 225 -6.58 10.61 7.06
CA ALA A 225 -7.12 10.15 5.78
C ALA A 225 -7.49 8.65 5.78
N GLY A 226 -7.52 7.99 6.94
CA GLY A 226 -7.69 6.53 7.07
C GLY A 226 -9.06 5.93 6.71
N LYS A 227 -10.02 6.73 6.22
CA LYS A 227 -11.35 6.19 5.86
C LYS A 227 -11.26 5.15 4.73
N VAL A 228 -10.40 5.40 3.75
CA VAL A 228 -10.18 4.49 2.60
C VAL A 228 -9.52 3.19 3.03
N SER A 229 -8.66 3.22 4.05
CA SER A 229 -8.00 2.03 4.60
C SER A 229 -8.81 1.30 5.66
N LYS A 230 -9.97 1.83 6.09
CA LYS A 230 -10.84 1.20 7.10
C LYS A 230 -11.21 -0.26 6.80
N PRO A 231 -11.44 -0.68 5.54
CA PRO A 231 -11.74 -2.08 5.23
C PRO A 231 -10.57 -3.04 5.48
N PHE A 232 -9.32 -2.57 5.54
CA PHE A 232 -8.16 -3.43 5.75
C PHE A 232 -8.06 -3.84 7.23
N LEU A 233 -8.58 -5.03 7.55
CA LEU A 233 -8.46 -5.64 8.87
C LEU A 233 -7.08 -6.28 9.07
N PHE A 234 -6.47 -6.73 7.97
CA PHE A 234 -5.13 -7.30 7.95
C PHE A 234 -4.26 -6.55 6.95
N ASN A 235 -3.09 -6.10 7.40
CA ASN A 235 -2.12 -5.38 6.58
C ASN A 235 -0.78 -6.12 6.67
N ILE A 236 -0.47 -6.93 5.66
CA ILE A 236 0.58 -7.95 5.68
C ILE A 236 1.75 -7.48 4.81
N GLY A 237 2.81 -7.02 5.48
CA GLY A 237 4.04 -6.55 4.83
C GLY A 237 4.96 -7.69 4.43
N LEU A 238 5.41 -7.69 3.17
CA LEU A 238 6.50 -8.54 2.68
C LEU A 238 7.83 -7.79 2.75
N LEU A 239 8.90 -8.49 3.12
CA LEU A 239 10.26 -7.96 3.04
C LEU A 239 10.61 -7.71 1.57
N CYS A 240 11.15 -6.53 1.28
CA CYS A 240 11.46 -6.11 -0.08
C CYS A 240 12.68 -5.18 -0.03
N SER A 241 13.68 -5.49 -0.86
CA SER A 241 14.88 -4.65 -1.04
C SER A 241 14.79 -3.83 -2.33
N LYS A 242 14.39 -4.47 -3.43
CA LYS A 242 14.21 -3.87 -4.75
C LYS A 242 13.15 -4.62 -5.53
N THR A 243 12.67 -3.99 -6.59
CA THR A 243 11.78 -4.56 -7.60
C THR A 243 12.30 -4.12 -8.97
N PHE A 244 11.87 -4.82 -10.01
CA PHE A 244 12.30 -4.60 -11.38
C PHE A 244 11.11 -4.20 -12.25
N ASP A 245 11.38 -3.65 -13.41
CA ASP A 245 10.40 -3.55 -14.49
C ASP A 245 10.44 -4.83 -15.35
N ASP A 246 9.50 -4.94 -16.29
CA ASP A 246 9.34 -6.15 -17.12
C ASP A 246 10.53 -6.35 -18.08
N ALA A 247 11.36 -5.33 -18.33
CA ALA A 247 12.61 -5.42 -19.10
C ALA A 247 13.61 -6.44 -18.55
N ILE A 248 13.53 -6.77 -17.26
CA ILE A 248 14.44 -7.75 -16.65
C ILE A 248 14.30 -9.14 -17.28
N PHE A 249 13.13 -9.50 -17.81
CA PHE A 249 12.93 -10.84 -18.36
C PHE A 249 13.72 -11.04 -19.66
N PRO A 250 13.63 -10.16 -20.68
CA PRO A 250 14.57 -10.18 -21.80
C PRO A 250 16.04 -10.19 -21.36
N GLU A 251 16.43 -9.34 -20.40
CA GLU A 251 17.83 -9.22 -19.95
C GLU A 251 18.39 -10.46 -19.24
N LEU A 252 17.54 -11.27 -18.59
CA LEU A 252 17.95 -12.47 -17.85
C LEU A 252 17.90 -13.74 -18.69
N PHE A 253 16.99 -13.80 -19.67
CA PHE A 253 16.72 -15.01 -20.43
C PHE A 253 17.34 -15.04 -21.83
N GLU A 254 17.93 -13.93 -22.28
CA GLU A 254 18.78 -13.82 -23.49
C GLU A 254 20.27 -13.71 -23.11
#